data_AF-A0ABD4TM23-F1
#
_entry.id   AF-A0ABD4TM23-F1
#
_cell.length_a   1.000
_cell.length_b   1.000
_cell.length_c   1.000
_cell.angle_alpha   90.00
_cell.angle_beta   90.00
_cell.angle_gamma   90.00
#
_symmetry.space_group_name_H-M   'P 1'
#
loop_
_entity.id
_entity.type
_entity.pdbx_description
1 polymer ?
#
loop_
_entity_poly.entity_id
_entity_poly.type
_entity_poly.pdbx_seq_one_letter_code
_entity_poly.pdbx_strand_id
1 'polypeptide(L)' 'MVKFDSFDLFFLFMGICMIVGSVIVGLMTLGYQIPFAPILLFVIAMLIAMVAIVVILTGYATQNE' A
#
# COMPACT_ATOMS: atom_id res chain seq x y z
N MET A 1 -25.68 -9.96 -0.84
CA MET A 1 -24.28 -10.42 -1.03
C MET A 1 -23.43 -9.19 -1.22
N VAL A 2 -22.59 -8.86 -0.25
CA VAL A 2 -21.63 -7.75 -0.37
C VAL A 2 -20.60 -8.19 -1.41
N LYS A 3 -20.67 -7.67 -2.62
CA LYS A 3 -19.57 -7.78 -3.57
C LYS A 3 -18.48 -6.87 -3.04
N PHE A 4 -17.48 -7.43 -2.37
CA PHE A 4 -16.25 -6.68 -2.12
C PHE A 4 -15.66 -6.34 -3.48
N ASP A 5 -15.75 -5.07 -3.86
CA ASP A 5 -15.14 -4.59 -5.08
C ASP A 5 -13.61 -4.64 -4.87
N SER A 6 -12.87 -5.21 -5.81
CA SER A 6 -11.41 -5.34 -5.71
C SER A 6 -10.74 -3.96 -5.50
N PHE A 7 -11.42 -2.90 -5.94
CA PHE A 7 -11.05 -1.51 -5.73
C PHE A 7 -11.12 -1.08 -4.25
N ASP A 8 -12.17 -1.46 -3.51
CA ASP A 8 -12.30 -1.15 -2.09
C ASP A 8 -11.23 -1.86 -1.26
N LEU A 9 -10.93 -3.11 -1.62
CA LEU A 9 -9.88 -3.89 -0.96
C LEU A 9 -8.48 -3.28 -1.22
N PHE A 10 -8.25 -2.73 -2.41
CA PHE A 10 -7.03 -1.99 -2.74
C PHE A 10 -6.87 -0.72 -1.90
N PHE A 11 -7.93 0.08 -1.76
CA PHE A 11 -7.91 1.27 -0.92
C PHE A 11 -7.67 0.93 0.55
N LEU A 12 -8.29 -0.14 1.06
CA LEU A 12 -8.03 -0.65 2.40
C LEU A 12 -6.55 -1.03 2.56
N PHE A 13 -5.98 -1.77 1.60
CA PHE A 13 -4.58 -2.18 1.62
C PHE A 13 -3.63 -0.97 1.63
N MET A 14 -3.84 0.00 0.73
CA MET A 14 -3.06 1.25 0.73
C MET A 14 -3.17 1.99 2.05
N GLY A 15 -4.38 2.08 2.63
CA GLY A 15 -4.60 2.72 3.93
C GLY A 15 -3.78 2.06 5.05
N ILE A 16 -3.78 0.74 5.11
CA ILE A 16 -2.97 -0.01 6.11
C ILE A 16 -1.48 0.25 5.89
N CYS A 17 -0.99 0.17 4.65
CA CYS A 17 0.42 0.42 4.35
C CYS A 17 0.85 1.87 4.70
N MET A 18 -0.02 2.85 4.45
CA MET A 18 0.20 4.25 4.82
C MET A 18 0.26 4.44 6.34
N ILE A 19 -0.64 3.80 7.10
CA ILE A 19 -0.62 3.83 8.56
C ILE A 19 0.71 3.27 9.08
N VAL A 20 1.12 2.08 8.60
CA VAL A 20 2.39 1.46 9.02
C VAL A 20 3.58 2.36 8.68
N GLY A 21 3.64 2.90 7.46
CA GLY A 21 4.71 3.83 7.06
C GLY A 21 4.75 5.08 7.93
N SER A 22 3.60 5.67 8.23
CA SER A 22 3.49 6.84 9.10
C SER A 22 3.96 6.57 10.54
N VAL A 23 3.71 5.37 11.07
CA VAL A 23 4.18 4.97 12.40
C VAL A 23 5.71 4.86 12.42
N ILE A 24 6.30 4.23 11.39
CA ILE A 24 7.77 4.12 11.28
C ILE A 24 8.40 5.52 11.25
N VAL A 25 7.89 6.40 10.39
CA VAL A 25 8.37 7.79 10.29
C VAL A 25 8.16 8.54 11.60
N GLY A 26 7.00 8.39 12.25
CA GLY A 26 6.69 9.01 13.54
C GLY A 26 7.59 8.53 14.69
N LEU A 27 7.99 7.26 14.70
CA LEU A 27 8.98 6.76 15.66
C LEU A 27 10.35 7.38 15.40
N MET A 28 10.75 7.52 14.13
CA MET A 28 12.02 8.15 13.77
C MET A 28 12.07 9.63 14.15
N THR A 29 10.96 10.38 14.02
CA THR A 29 10.92 11.80 14.45
C THR A 29 11.02 11.97 15.97
N LEU A 30 10.58 10.98 16.75
CA LEU A 30 10.75 10.93 18.21
C LEU A 30 12.19 10.54 18.62
N GLY A 31 13.09 10.30 17.67
CA GLY A 31 14.49 9.97 17.93
C GLY A 31 14.79 8.47 17.99
N TYR A 32 13.82 7.59 17.71
CA TYR A 32 14.09 6.16 17.60
C TYR A 32 14.91 5.87 16.34
N GLN A 33 16.11 5.33 16.52
CA GLN A 33 16.92 4.87 15.41
C GLN A 33 16.47 3.47 15.00
N ILE A 34 15.87 3.39 13.81
CA ILE A 34 15.48 2.15 13.16
C ILE A 34 16.40 1.98 11.94
N PRO A 35 17.49 1.20 12.05
CA PRO A 35 18.51 1.11 10.99
C PRO A 35 17.95 0.63 9.65
N PHE A 36 16.90 -0.19 9.70
CA PHE A 36 16.26 -0.80 8.53
C PHE A 36 15.00 -0.05 8.05
N ALA A 37 14.66 1.10 8.65
CA ALA A 37 13.47 1.86 8.25
C ALA A 37 13.44 2.25 6.76
N PRO A 38 14.56 2.69 6.12
CA PRO A 38 14.55 3.00 4.70
C PRO A 38 14.19 1.78 3.83
N ILE A 39 14.68 0.60 4.20
CA ILE A 39 14.41 -0.65 3.48
C ILE A 39 12.95 -1.06 3.68
N LEU A 40 12.43 -0.97 4.90
CA LEU A 40 11.03 -1.25 5.20
C LEU A 40 10.08 -0.34 4.41
N LEU A 41 10.34 0.97 4.42
CA LEU A 41 9.54 1.94 3.67
C LEU A 41 9.63 1.71 2.16
N PHE A 42 10.80 1.32 1.64
CA PHE A 42 10.98 0.96 0.24
C PHE A 42 10.17 -0.28 -0.16
N VAL A 43 10.20 -1.34 0.66
CA VAL A 43 9.42 -2.56 0.41
C VAL A 43 7.91 -2.26 0.44
N ILE A 44 7.45 -1.45 1.40
CA ILE A 44 6.05 -1.02 1.47
C ILE A 44 5.65 -0.25 0.20
N ALA A 45 6.48 0.70 -0.25
CA ALA A 45 6.22 1.46 -1.46
C ALA A 45 6.19 0.56 -2.72
N MET A 46 7.12 -0.40 -2.82
CA MET A 46 7.17 -1.36 -3.92
C MET A 46 5.91 -2.24 -3.96
N LEU A 47 5.44 -2.72 -2.81
CA LEU A 47 4.23 -3.54 -2.73
C LEU A 47 2.99 -2.75 -3.13
N ILE A 48 2.85 -1.50 -2.67
CA ILE A 48 1.75 -0.62 -3.09
C ILE A 48 1.76 -0.45 -4.61
N ALA A 49 2.93 -0.13 -5.19
CA ALA A 49 3.07 0.07 -6.63
C ALA A 49 2.71 -1.19 -7.44
N MET A 50 3.18 -2.36 -7.01
CA MET A 50 2.87 -3.63 -7.67
C MET A 50 1.37 -3.92 -7.64
N VAL A 51 0.73 -3.79 -6.48
CA VAL A 51 -0.71 -4.05 -6.35
C VAL A 51 -1.52 -3.02 -7.15
N ALA A 52 -1.12 -1.75 -7.15
CA ALA A 52 -1.76 -0.70 -7.93
C ALA A 52 -1.75 -1.01 -9.43
N ILE A 53 -0.60 -1.44 -9.98
CA ILE A 53 -0.48 -1.83 -11.39
C ILE A 53 -1.44 -2.98 -11.73
N VAL A 54 -1.48 -4.02 -10.89
CA VAL A 54 -2.38 -5.17 -11.11
C VAL A 54 -3.84 -4.74 -11.12
N VAL A 55 -4.27 -3.95 -10.13
CA VAL A 55 -5.66 -3.48 -10.03
C VAL A 55 -6.05 -2.60 -11.22
N ILE A 56 -5.17 -1.69 -11.63
CA ILE A 56 -5.40 -0.82 -12.80
C ILE A 56 -5.52 -1.66 -14.08
N LEU A 57 -4.60 -2.59 -14.31
CA LEU A 57 -4.62 -3.46 -15.49
C LEU A 57 -5.86 -4.36 -15.53
N THR A 58 -6.26 -4.94 -14.39
CA THR A 58 -7.49 -5.73 -14.29
C THR A 58 -8.72 -4.86 -14.54
N GLY A 59 -8.77 -3.64 -14.01
CA GLY A 59 -9.86 -2.69 -14.27
C GLY A 59 -9.98 -2.32 -15.75
N TYR A 60 -8.87 -2.05 -16.43
CA TYR A 60 -8.88 -1.81 -17.88
C TYR A 60 -9.29 -3.04 -18.70
N ALA A 61 -8.89 -4.24 -18.29
CA ALA A 61 -9.28 -5.48 -18.96
C ALA A 61 -10.79 -5.72 -18.88
N THR A 62 -11.39 -5.48 -17.70
CA THR A 62 -12.85 -5.65 -17.51
C THR A 62 -13.69 -4.57 -18.17
N GLN A 63 -13.13 -3.38 -18.46
CA GLN A 63 -13.84 -2.33 -19.19
C GLN A 63 -13.87 -2.51 -20.71
N ASN A 64 -12.98 -3.33 -21.27
CA ASN A 64 -12.86 -3.55 -22.72
C ASN A 64 -13.56 -4.84 -23.20
N GLU A 65 -14.20 -5.59 -22.31
CA GLU A 65 -15.01 -6.78 -22.59
C GLU A 65 -16.50 -6.45 -22.51
#